data_AF-A0A6G7PYJ2-F1
#
_entry.id   AF-A0A6G7PYJ2-F1
#
_cell.length_a   1.000
_cell.length_b   1.000
_cell.length_c   1.000
_cell.angle_alpha   90.00
_cell.angle_beta   90.00
_cell.angle_gamma   90.00
#
_symmetry.space_group_name_H-M   'P 1'
#
loop_
_entity.id
_entity.type
_entity.pdbx_description
1 polymer ?
#
loop_
_entity_poly.entity_id
_entity_poly.type
_entity_poly.pdbx_seq_one_letter_code
_entity_poly.pdbx_strand_id
1 'polypeptide(L)'
;MSEEAKKLEKPLEKMTVKELRAIAMEIPEITGVHAMNKEELIAAIKEVWGIKDERSPKAGSMRELKAKIKELRRLAEEAKAKGDKLLWQRYRRKAIQLKKKTRRLAKMAG
;
A
#
# COMPACT_ATOMS: atom_id res chain seq x y z
N MET A 1 -2.47 -24.08 -8.01
CA MET A 1 -3.85 -24.25 -7.50
C MET A 1 -4.20 -22.94 -6.81
N SER A 2 -4.75 -22.01 -7.62
CA SER A 2 -4.88 -20.59 -7.29
C SER A 2 -6.36 -20.24 -7.27
N GLU A 3 -7.13 -20.89 -6.41
CA GLU A 3 -8.55 -20.65 -6.25
C GLU A 3 -8.95 -21.02 -4.83
N GLU A 4 -8.73 -20.10 -3.88
CA GLU A 4 -9.49 -20.04 -2.63
C GLU A 4 -9.22 -18.69 -1.94
N ALA A 5 -9.35 -17.60 -2.71
CA ALA A 5 -9.78 -16.34 -2.11
C ALA A 5 -11.23 -16.52 -1.66
N LYS A 6 -11.45 -17.35 -0.63
CA LYS A 6 -12.72 -17.46 0.09
C LYS A 6 -13.10 -16.03 0.46
N LYS A 7 -14.23 -15.61 -0.10
CA LYS A 7 -14.89 -14.32 0.14
C LYS A 7 -14.93 -14.05 1.64
N LEU A 8 -13.95 -13.33 2.16
CA LEU A 8 -14.09 -12.69 3.45
C LEU A 8 -14.98 -11.48 3.19
N GLU A 9 -16.26 -11.63 3.49
CA GLU A 9 -17.25 -10.54 3.42
C GLU A 9 -16.86 -9.32 4.27
N LYS A 10 -15.86 -9.47 5.16
CA LYS A 10 -15.27 -8.42 5.99
C LYS A 10 -13.74 -8.39 5.86
N PRO A 11 -13.12 -7.21 5.69
CA PRO A 11 -11.67 -7.04 5.80
C PRO A 11 -11.14 -7.54 7.15
N LEU A 12 -9.97 -8.21 7.17
CA LEU A 12 -9.33 -8.72 8.40
C LEU A 12 -9.19 -7.67 9.50
N GLU A 13 -8.98 -6.40 9.13
CA GLU A 13 -8.86 -5.27 10.05
C GLU A 13 -10.15 -5.00 10.85
N LYS A 14 -11.31 -5.33 10.27
CA LYS A 14 -12.63 -5.19 10.89
C LYS A 14 -13.06 -6.41 11.70
N MET A 15 -12.33 -7.52 11.62
CA MET A 15 -12.63 -8.71 12.41
C MET A 15 -12.25 -8.53 13.87
N THR A 16 -12.95 -9.24 14.74
CA THR A 16 -12.65 -9.34 16.17
C THR A 16 -11.48 -10.29 16.39
N VAL A 17 -10.80 -10.16 17.54
CA VAL A 17 -9.66 -11.04 17.89
C VAL A 17 -10.06 -12.51 17.91
N LYS A 18 -11.30 -12.83 18.32
CA LYS A 18 -11.81 -14.21 18.35
C LYS A 18 -11.94 -14.81 16.95
N GLU A 19 -12.46 -14.04 16.00
CA GLU A 19 -12.58 -14.46 14.59
C GLU A 19 -11.19 -14.65 13.96
N LEU A 20 -10.27 -13.71 14.21
CA LEU A 20 -8.88 -13.82 13.73
C LEU A 20 -8.16 -15.05 14.33
N ARG A 21 -8.41 -15.38 15.60
CA ARG A 21 -7.84 -16.58 16.24
C ARG A 21 -8.40 -17.87 15.64
N ALA A 22 -9.70 -17.94 15.36
CA ALA A 22 -10.29 -19.11 14.72
C ALA A 22 -9.69 -19.36 13.33
N ILE A 23 -9.55 -18.32 12.52
CA ILE A 23 -8.91 -18.39 11.20
C ILE A 23 -7.43 -18.82 11.33
N ALA A 24 -6.70 -18.25 12.29
CA ALA A 24 -5.30 -18.61 12.51
C ALA A 24 -5.11 -20.05 13.02
N MET A 25 -6.08 -20.61 13.76
CA MET A 25 -6.06 -22.01 14.23
C MET A 25 -6.31 -23.02 13.11
N GLU A 26 -7.08 -22.65 12.09
CA GLU A 26 -7.29 -23.49 10.90
C GLU A 26 -6.01 -23.59 10.04
N ILE A 27 -5.06 -22.68 10.24
CA ILE A 27 -3.82 -22.60 9.48
C ILE A 27 -2.69 -23.30 10.26
N PRO A 28 -2.19 -24.47 9.79
CA PRO A 28 -1.16 -25.23 10.50
C PRO A 28 0.21 -24.53 10.51
N GLU A 29 0.41 -23.52 9.66
CA GLU A 29 1.63 -22.71 9.60
C GLU A 29 1.72 -21.66 10.71
N ILE A 30 0.59 -21.29 11.35
CA ILE A 30 0.56 -20.28 12.41
C ILE A 30 0.56 -20.96 13.78
N THR A 31 1.72 -21.03 14.41
CA THR A 31 1.86 -21.52 15.80
C THR A 31 1.84 -20.37 16.79
N GLY A 32 1.21 -20.55 17.97
CA GLY A 32 1.22 -19.53 19.04
C GLY A 32 0.04 -18.54 19.00
N VAL A 33 -1.05 -18.88 18.30
CA VAL A 33 -2.27 -18.05 18.12
C VAL A 33 -2.82 -17.45 19.42
N HIS A 34 -2.70 -18.17 20.55
CA HIS A 34 -3.20 -17.71 21.85
C HIS A 34 -2.40 -16.55 22.45
N ALA A 35 -1.10 -16.46 22.13
CA ALA A 35 -0.18 -15.44 22.62
C ALA A 35 -0.15 -14.19 21.71
N MET A 36 -0.66 -14.29 20.48
CA MET A 36 -0.61 -13.20 19.50
C MET A 36 -1.64 -12.11 19.76
N ASN A 37 -1.21 -10.87 19.55
CA ASN A 37 -2.05 -9.67 19.55
C ASN A 37 -2.88 -9.56 18.25
N LYS A 38 -3.88 -8.68 18.22
CA LYS A 38 -4.75 -8.50 17.03
C LYS A 38 -3.95 -8.20 15.75
N GLU A 39 -2.96 -7.33 15.85
CA GLU A 39 -2.13 -6.92 14.70
C GLU A 39 -1.23 -8.05 14.21
N GLU A 40 -0.68 -8.82 15.14
CA GLU A 40 0.16 -9.99 14.85
C GLU A 40 -0.65 -11.12 14.18
N LEU A 41 -1.89 -11.37 14.65
CA LEU A 41 -2.79 -12.32 14.02
C LEU A 41 -3.12 -11.91 12.57
N ILE A 42 -3.38 -10.62 12.33
CA ILE A 42 -3.64 -10.12 10.97
C ILE A 42 -2.40 -10.29 10.10
N ALA A 43 -1.21 -10.00 10.62
CA ALA A 43 0.04 -10.15 9.87
C ALA A 43 0.33 -11.62 9.52
N ALA A 44 0.20 -12.53 10.49
CA ALA A 44 0.43 -13.96 10.29
C ALA A 44 -0.56 -14.56 9.27
N ILE A 45 -1.84 -14.20 9.36
CA ILE A 45 -2.86 -14.64 8.41
C ILE A 45 -2.57 -14.09 7.00
N LYS A 46 -2.17 -12.82 6.88
CA LYS A 46 -1.79 -12.22 5.59
C LYS A 46 -0.54 -12.86 4.98
N GLU A 47 0.43 -13.21 5.80
CA GLU A 47 1.68 -13.85 5.39
C GLU A 47 1.44 -15.23 4.77
N VAL A 48 0.65 -16.07 5.44
CA VAL A 48 0.25 -17.40 4.93
C VAL A 48 -0.61 -17.28 3.66
N TRP A 49 -1.54 -16.34 3.62
CA TRP A 49 -2.38 -16.13 2.43
C TRP A 49 -1.65 -15.48 1.26
N GLY A 50 -0.33 -15.26 1.35
CA GLY A 50 0.47 -14.68 0.29
C GLY A 50 0.05 -13.24 -0.05
N ILE A 51 -0.74 -12.60 0.82
CA ILE A 51 -1.02 -11.17 0.75
C ILE A 51 0.24 -10.52 1.29
N LYS A 52 1.23 -10.38 0.41
CA LYS A 52 2.37 -9.50 0.61
C LYS A 52 1.79 -8.14 0.97
N ASP A 53 1.82 -7.83 2.26
CA ASP A 53 1.53 -6.51 2.77
C ASP A 53 2.69 -5.65 2.27
N GLU A 54 2.63 -5.25 0.99
CA GLU A 54 3.20 -4.00 0.57
C GLU A 54 2.46 -2.96 1.41
N ARG A 55 2.90 -2.81 2.66
CA ARG A 55 2.59 -1.66 3.50
C ARG A 55 2.91 -0.47 2.63
N SER A 56 1.94 0.05 1.90
CA SER A 56 2.08 1.33 1.25
C SER A 56 2.14 2.28 2.44
N PRO A 57 3.30 2.84 2.79
CA PRO A 57 3.38 3.65 3.98
C PRO A 57 2.40 4.80 3.81
N LYS A 58 1.60 5.05 4.85
CA LYS A 58 0.73 6.23 4.94
C LYS A 58 1.61 7.45 4.64
N ALA A 59 1.32 8.11 3.53
CA ALA A 59 2.24 8.98 2.79
C ALA A 59 3.48 8.22 2.30
N GLY A 60 3.48 7.85 1.01
CA GLY A 60 4.58 7.12 0.40
C GLY A 60 5.94 7.67 0.82
N SER A 61 6.87 6.78 1.14
CA SER A 61 8.22 7.14 1.59
C SER A 61 8.81 8.24 0.70
N MET A 62 9.71 9.08 1.22
CA MET A 62 10.44 10.08 0.41
C MET A 62 10.95 9.50 -0.92
N ARG A 63 11.35 8.22 -0.91
CA ARG A 63 11.77 7.46 -2.10
C ARG A 63 10.63 7.24 -3.10
N GLU A 64 9.46 6.81 -2.64
CA GLU A 64 8.27 6.58 -3.47
C GLU A 64 7.73 7.88 -4.07
N LEU A 65 7.72 8.98 -3.29
CA LEU A 65 7.30 10.29 -3.81
C LEU A 65 8.23 10.76 -4.92
N LYS A 66 9.55 10.56 -4.76
CA LYS A 66 10.54 10.86 -5.81
C LYS A 66 10.35 9.97 -7.04
N ALA A 67 10.03 8.68 -6.87
CA ALA A 67 9.72 7.78 -7.97
C ALA A 67 8.48 8.25 -8.76
N LYS A 68 7.37 8.56 -8.07
CA LYS A 68 6.14 9.11 -8.67
C LYS A 68 6.38 10.44 -9.40
N ILE A 69 7.26 11.31 -8.88
CA ILE A 69 7.64 12.55 -9.57
C ILE A 69 8.34 12.24 -10.91
N LYS A 70 9.26 11.28 -10.92
CA LYS A 70 9.99 10.88 -12.14
C LYS A 70 9.02 10.34 -13.19
N GLU A 71 8.10 9.47 -12.78
CA GLU A 71 7.07 8.90 -13.64
C GLU A 71 6.13 9.97 -14.21
N LEU A 72 5.60 10.87 -13.38
CA LEU A 72 4.72 11.96 -13.84
C LEU A 72 5.42 12.92 -14.81
N ARG A 73 6.74 13.12 -14.68
CA ARG A 73 7.51 13.91 -15.66
C ARG A 73 7.64 13.18 -16.98
N ARG A 74 7.89 11.87 -16.97
CA ARG A 74 7.92 11.05 -18.19
C ARG A 74 6.59 11.10 -18.92
N LEU A 75 5.49 10.89 -18.19
CA LEU A 75 4.13 10.98 -18.74
C LEU A 75 3.79 12.38 -19.25
N ALA A 76 4.31 13.44 -18.62
CA ALA A 76 4.14 14.78 -19.14
C ALA A 76 4.86 14.95 -20.48
N GLU A 77 6.11 14.53 -20.62
CA GLU A 77 6.82 14.61 -21.91
C GLU A 77 6.16 13.76 -22.99
N GLU A 78 5.67 12.56 -22.65
CA GLU A 78 4.87 11.72 -23.56
C GLU A 78 3.58 12.44 -24.01
N ALA A 79 2.84 13.06 -23.08
CA ALA A 79 1.64 13.83 -23.40
C ALA A 79 1.96 15.06 -24.27
N LYS A 80 3.10 15.71 -24.02
CA LYS A 80 3.59 16.84 -24.82
C LYS A 80 3.92 16.40 -26.25
N ALA A 81 4.61 15.26 -26.41
CA ALA A 81 4.91 14.68 -27.71
C ALA A 81 3.65 14.29 -28.49
N LYS A 82 2.60 13.84 -27.79
CA LYS A 82 1.29 13.52 -28.36
C LYS A 82 0.40 14.76 -28.62
N GLY A 83 0.85 15.96 -28.27
CA GLY A 83 0.07 17.20 -28.42
C GLY A 83 -1.08 17.36 -27.41
N ASP A 84 -1.21 16.46 -26.42
CA ASP A 84 -2.26 16.53 -25.40
C ASP A 84 -1.89 17.53 -24.30
N LYS A 85 -2.24 18.80 -24.55
CA LYS A 85 -1.95 19.93 -23.67
C LYS A 85 -2.63 19.80 -22.31
N LEU A 86 -3.84 19.25 -22.23
CA LEU A 86 -4.58 19.09 -20.98
C LEU A 86 -3.90 18.05 -20.09
N LEU A 87 -3.54 16.92 -20.69
CA LEU A 87 -2.87 15.83 -19.99
C LEU A 87 -1.46 16.23 -19.55
N TRP A 88 -0.70 16.94 -20.40
CA TRP A 88 0.59 17.53 -20.04
C TRP A 88 0.46 18.47 -18.84
N GLN A 89 -0.52 19.40 -18.85
CA GLN A 89 -0.73 20.31 -17.73
C GLN A 89 -1.08 19.56 -16.44
N ARG A 90 -1.93 18.53 -16.53
CA ARG A 90 -2.34 17.71 -15.38
C ARG A 90 -1.16 16.99 -14.76
N TYR A 91 -0.34 16.31 -15.57
CA TYR A 91 0.84 15.60 -15.07
C TYR A 91 1.90 16.55 -14.50
N ARG A 92 2.17 17.66 -15.19
CA ARG A 92 3.10 18.70 -14.70
C ARG A 92 2.67 19.28 -13.35
N ARG A 93 1.39 19.63 -13.18
CA ARG A 93 0.85 20.16 -11.92
C ARG A 93 0.97 19.12 -10.79
N LYS A 94 0.62 17.86 -11.04
CA LYS A 94 0.77 16.77 -10.06
C LYS A 94 2.23 16.58 -9.63
N ALA A 95 3.19 16.58 -10.57
CA ALA A 95 4.61 16.49 -10.26
C ALA A 95 5.10 17.65 -9.38
N ILE A 96 4.64 18.88 -9.63
CA ILE A 96 4.96 20.05 -8.80
C ILE A 96 4.39 19.91 -7.38
N GLN A 97 3.14 19.46 -7.24
CA GLN A 97 2.53 19.24 -5.93
C GLN A 97 3.28 18.18 -5.13
N LEU A 98 3.64 17.05 -5.74
CA LEU A 98 4.44 16.03 -5.08
C LEU A 98 5.83 16.55 -4.67
N LYS A 99 6.50 17.34 -5.52
CA LYS A 99 7.78 18.00 -5.16
C LYS A 99 7.63 18.96 -3.97
N LYS A 100 6.50 19.66 -3.85
CA LYS A 100 6.20 20.49 -2.67
C LYS A 100 6.00 19.62 -1.43
N LYS A 101 5.28 18.51 -1.54
CA LYS A 101 5.10 17.54 -0.44
C LYS A 101 6.44 16.96 0.04
N THR A 102 7.33 16.55 -0.86
CA THR A 102 8.66 16.05 -0.48
C THR A 102 9.49 17.11 0.25
N ARG A 103 9.43 18.37 -0.19
CA ARG A 103 10.12 19.48 0.49
C ARG A 103 9.56 19.76 1.89
N ARG A 104 8.24 19.68 2.08
CA ARG A 104 7.61 19.83 3.40
C ARG A 104 8.01 18.68 4.32
N LEU A 105 7.97 17.45 3.85
CA LEU A 105 8.41 16.27 4.62
C LEU A 105 9.88 16.39 5.02
N ALA A 106 10.76 16.83 4.12
CA ALA A 106 12.17 17.08 4.45
C ALA A 106 12.34 18.14 5.56
N LYS A 107 11.54 19.22 5.53
CA LYS A 107 11.56 20.29 6.54
C LYS A 107 10.94 19.90 7.89
N MET A 108 10.10 18.88 7.93
CA MET A 108 9.49 18.40 9.18
C MET A 108 10.33 17.30 9.83
N ALA A 109 11.19 16.64 9.05
CA ALA A 109 12.05 15.55 9.50
C ALA A 109 13.45 16.01 9.96
N GLY A 110 13.75 17.31 9.86
CA GLY A 110 14.96 17.94 10.37
C GLY A 110 14.60 19.24 11.07
#